data_AF-A0A7C4FTA1-F1
#
_entry.id   AF-A0A7C4FTA1-F1
#
_cell.length_a   1.000
_cell.length_b   1.000
_cell.length_c   1.000
_cell.angle_alpha   90.00
_cell.angle_beta   90.00
_cell.angle_gamma   90.00
#
_symmetry.space_group_name_H-M   'P 1'
#
loop_
_entity.id
_entity.type
_entity.pdbx_description
1 polymer ?
#
loop_
_entity_poly.entity_id
_entity_poly.type
_entity_poly.pdbx_seq_one_letter_code
_entity_poly.pdbx_strand_id
1 'polypeptide(L)'
;MLRLYKLSCLIVLLFFVFVGIAYSAKTQLSDDAVRIANEISIRNMRATIARLVALPTRVTGYEAGENAAKFIFDEFQKIGLQAVESQEYEITVPIDHGDGKLRILDSNSDMPILDIEIPNTELTASKSASISEKSAQTPPTSQIAEFKLSCLWPNLVRTSFLPEGIKHKVKEDDTLENIAKSYRVDVSLILNHPYNKYLKDQEFDGRDNNSDGQIDEPGEMVLFPDKDILIPITGVTGRLIYASGSDFADFNGKDVGGFWHVVQPDDTIDNLAHRYRVGAGSILDDVLNLHFDKSNDKIDNNNNGVIDEDGEIPLMEDIASWYQDGIDNDNDGIIDEIPGDDRDGIDNNRDGQIDEPGEFVEANESSIFIPQGSIVLLDFNCTTNWINAAMLGASAIIFIEPDDTIRGEAEAKFLTIPAAIPRFWISKKDAEILLKEYLSIKHLIKQGDSLESIAETYNILPEKIRMFSGNRDVIAQSLPIGSNIYIPDFGVNKDVKVQLTATMTWERRLGQNITGVLPGIDPNLKNELVVIQSYFDSMS
;
A
#
# COMPACT_ATOMS: atom_id res chain seq x y z
N MET A 1 58.42 -42.61 -2.38
CA MET A 1 57.50 -43.44 -1.58
C MET A 1 57.31 -42.98 -0.13
N LEU A 2 58.30 -42.41 0.57
CA LEU A 2 58.16 -42.04 1.99
C LEU A 2 57.31 -40.78 2.29
N ARG A 3 57.02 -39.91 1.30
CA ARG A 3 56.20 -38.69 1.48
C ARG A 3 54.69 -38.89 1.29
N LEU A 4 54.25 -39.87 0.49
CA LEU A 4 52.82 -40.16 0.33
C LEU A 4 52.23 -40.90 1.56
N TYR A 5 52.98 -41.80 2.19
CA TYR A 5 52.52 -42.52 3.39
C TYR A 5 52.31 -41.62 4.62
N LYS A 6 53.08 -40.52 4.75
CA LYS A 6 52.88 -39.56 5.85
C LYS A 6 51.63 -38.69 5.67
N LEU A 7 51.22 -38.41 4.42
CA LEU A 7 50.01 -37.63 4.14
C LEU A 7 48.74 -38.48 4.30
N SER A 8 48.77 -39.76 3.89
CA SER A 8 47.65 -40.68 4.11
C SER A 8 47.44 -41.02 5.59
N CYS A 9 48.50 -41.16 6.40
CA CYS A 9 48.35 -41.32 7.85
C CYS A 9 47.82 -40.06 8.53
N LEU A 10 48.18 -38.86 8.06
CA LEU A 10 47.68 -37.60 8.63
C LEU A 10 46.20 -37.37 8.31
N ILE A 11 45.75 -37.72 7.10
CA ILE A 11 44.34 -37.61 6.68
C ILE A 11 43.48 -38.66 7.40
N VAL A 12 43.97 -39.89 7.60
CA VAL A 12 43.24 -40.92 8.39
C VAL A 12 43.20 -40.55 9.87
N LEU A 13 44.25 -39.95 10.45
CA LEU A 13 44.21 -39.46 11.83
C LEU A 13 43.25 -38.26 11.98
N LEU A 14 43.24 -37.31 11.03
CA LEU A 14 42.30 -36.18 11.05
C LEU A 14 40.85 -36.62 10.83
N PHE A 15 40.60 -37.67 10.05
CA PHE A 15 39.26 -38.23 9.88
C PHE A 15 38.79 -38.99 11.14
N PHE A 16 39.69 -39.70 11.83
CA PHE A 16 39.35 -40.33 13.13
C PHE A 16 39.20 -39.31 14.26
N VAL A 17 39.94 -38.20 14.22
CA VAL A 17 39.76 -37.08 15.16
C VAL A 17 38.47 -36.31 14.86
N PHE A 18 38.08 -36.11 13.60
CA PHE A 18 36.79 -35.46 13.27
C PHE A 18 35.57 -36.38 13.48
N VAL A 19 35.66 -37.68 13.19
CA VAL A 19 34.58 -38.64 13.52
C VAL A 19 34.49 -38.87 15.03
N GLY A 20 35.62 -38.83 15.74
CA GLY A 20 35.67 -38.87 17.21
C GLY A 20 35.12 -37.61 17.87
N ILE A 21 35.37 -36.42 17.31
CA ILE A 21 34.83 -35.15 17.83
C ILE A 21 33.36 -34.97 17.45
N ALA A 22 32.92 -35.46 16.28
CA ALA A 22 31.49 -35.45 15.92
C ALA A 22 30.67 -36.50 16.70
N TYR A 23 31.25 -37.63 17.12
CA TYR A 23 30.59 -38.57 18.04
C TYR A 23 30.71 -38.15 19.52
N SER A 24 31.76 -37.41 19.90
CA SER A 24 31.97 -36.99 21.30
C SER A 24 31.43 -35.59 21.62
N ALA A 25 30.83 -34.89 20.65
CA ALA A 25 30.04 -33.68 20.88
C ALA A 25 28.52 -33.92 20.71
N LYS A 26 28.07 -35.18 20.79
CA LYS A 26 26.82 -35.44 21.50
C LYS A 26 27.14 -35.18 22.96
N THR A 27 26.87 -33.96 23.41
CA THR A 27 26.69 -33.69 24.84
C THR A 27 25.78 -34.80 25.35
N GLN A 28 26.33 -35.71 26.16
CA GLN A 28 25.50 -36.67 26.86
C GLN A 28 24.64 -35.82 27.79
N LEU A 29 23.43 -35.51 27.35
CA LEU A 29 22.33 -35.14 28.22
C LEU A 29 22.43 -36.07 29.42
N SER A 30 22.42 -35.54 30.64
CA SER A 30 22.38 -36.39 31.83
C SER A 30 21.25 -37.40 31.70
N ASP A 31 21.34 -38.55 32.36
CA ASP A 31 20.26 -39.55 32.34
C ASP A 31 18.90 -38.92 32.71
N ASP A 32 18.91 -37.88 33.56
CA ASP A 32 17.75 -37.05 33.88
C ASP A 32 17.25 -36.22 32.70
N ALA A 33 18.13 -35.57 31.94
CA ALA A 33 17.73 -34.79 30.77
C ALA A 33 17.21 -35.68 29.62
N VAL A 34 17.75 -36.90 29.47
CA VAL A 34 17.20 -37.91 28.53
C VAL A 34 15.84 -38.41 29.00
N ARG A 35 15.66 -38.65 30.31
CA ARG A 35 14.36 -39.02 30.89
C ARG A 35 13.32 -37.93 30.64
N ILE A 36 13.64 -36.67 30.96
CA ILE A 36 12.75 -35.52 30.74
C ILE A 36 12.43 -35.37 29.24
N ALA A 37 13.42 -35.49 28.36
CA ALA A 37 13.18 -35.42 26.91
C ALA A 37 12.20 -36.49 26.41
N ASN A 38 12.23 -37.70 26.99
CA ASN A 38 11.30 -38.78 26.66
C ASN A 38 9.90 -38.57 27.25
N GLU A 39 9.74 -37.73 28.27
CA GLU A 39 8.45 -37.34 28.84
C GLU A 39 7.76 -36.23 28.02
N ILE A 40 8.48 -35.58 27.09
CA ILE A 40 7.92 -34.55 26.21
C ILE A 40 6.92 -35.19 25.24
N SER A 41 5.64 -34.87 25.42
CA SER A 41 4.57 -35.32 24.53
C SER A 41 4.52 -34.47 23.26
N ILE A 42 4.96 -35.05 22.13
CA ILE A 42 4.79 -34.47 20.78
C ILE A 42 3.31 -34.15 20.51
N ARG A 43 2.39 -34.98 21.01
CA ARG A 43 0.95 -34.75 20.87
C ARG A 43 0.53 -33.45 21.57
N ASN A 44 1.03 -33.19 22.77
CA ASN A 44 0.70 -31.97 23.51
C ASN A 44 1.30 -30.74 22.81
N MET A 45 2.57 -30.82 22.37
CA MET A 45 3.20 -29.75 21.60
C MET A 45 2.39 -29.39 20.35
N ARG A 46 1.96 -30.41 19.58
CA ARG A 46 1.12 -30.19 18.39
C ARG A 46 -0.23 -29.57 18.73
N ALA A 47 -0.85 -29.96 19.84
CA ALA A 47 -2.12 -29.38 20.29
C ALA A 47 -1.95 -27.91 20.71
N THR A 48 -0.88 -27.58 21.43
CA THR A 48 -0.54 -26.20 21.82
C THR A 48 -0.28 -25.33 20.59
N ILE A 49 0.55 -25.81 19.66
CA ILE A 49 0.83 -25.08 18.41
C ILE A 49 -0.47 -24.89 17.61
N ALA A 50 -1.27 -25.95 17.43
CA ALA A 50 -2.54 -25.85 16.69
C ALA A 50 -3.50 -24.84 17.32
N ARG A 51 -3.58 -24.79 18.66
CA ARG A 51 -4.41 -23.81 19.37
C ARG A 51 -3.94 -22.38 19.15
N LEU A 52 -2.64 -22.13 19.27
CA LEU A 52 -2.06 -20.80 19.10
C LEU A 52 -2.11 -20.32 17.64
N VAL A 53 -1.95 -21.22 16.66
CA VAL A 53 -2.03 -20.91 15.23
C VAL A 53 -3.48 -20.74 14.75
N ALA A 54 -4.46 -21.30 15.46
CA ALA A 54 -5.87 -21.11 15.14
C ALA A 54 -6.41 -19.72 15.55
N LEU A 55 -5.70 -19.00 16.41
CA LEU A 55 -6.03 -17.61 16.71
C LEU A 55 -5.66 -16.73 15.51
N PRO A 56 -6.46 -15.68 15.20
CA PRO A 56 -6.06 -14.67 14.23
C PRO A 56 -4.87 -13.87 14.78
N THR A 57 -4.53 -12.71 14.19
CA THR A 57 -3.40 -11.88 14.61
C THR A 57 -3.22 -11.81 16.13
N ARG A 58 -2.08 -12.27 16.61
CA ARG A 58 -1.71 -12.25 18.03
C ARG A 58 -0.79 -11.07 18.35
N VAL A 59 -0.77 -10.05 17.50
CA VAL A 59 -0.07 -8.81 17.78
C VAL A 59 -0.61 -8.22 19.08
N THR A 60 0.30 -7.77 19.93
CA THR A 60 -0.06 -7.13 21.21
C THR A 60 -1.10 -6.03 21.01
N GLY A 61 -2.13 -6.01 21.86
CA GLY A 61 -3.25 -5.07 21.77
C GLY A 61 -4.45 -5.54 20.93
N TYR A 62 -4.33 -6.66 20.20
CA TYR A 62 -5.48 -7.34 19.60
C TYR A 62 -6.09 -8.36 20.57
N GLU A 63 -7.41 -8.57 20.48
CA GLU A 63 -8.17 -9.50 21.34
C GLU A 63 -7.60 -10.94 21.29
N ALA A 64 -7.15 -11.40 20.13
CA ALA A 64 -6.53 -12.71 19.99
C ALA A 64 -5.15 -12.82 20.69
N GLY A 65 -4.41 -11.71 20.80
CA GLY A 65 -3.20 -11.64 21.63
C GLY A 65 -3.52 -11.79 23.12
N GLU A 66 -4.59 -11.14 23.60
CA GLU A 66 -5.07 -11.30 24.99
C GLU A 66 -5.53 -12.74 25.29
N ASN A 67 -6.24 -13.37 24.33
CA ASN A 67 -6.65 -14.77 24.44
C ASN A 67 -5.44 -15.73 24.49
N ALA A 68 -4.37 -15.42 23.75
CA ALA A 68 -3.12 -16.18 23.82
C ALA A 68 -2.44 -16.00 25.19
N ALA A 69 -2.36 -14.77 25.70
CA ALA A 69 -1.81 -14.47 27.02
C ALA A 69 -2.56 -15.23 28.13
N LYS A 70 -3.90 -15.20 28.10
CA LYS A 70 -4.75 -15.97 29.02
C LYS A 70 -4.48 -17.46 28.96
N PHE A 71 -4.36 -18.02 27.75
CA PHE A 71 -4.04 -19.44 27.59
C PHE A 71 -2.68 -19.81 28.18
N ILE A 72 -1.64 -19.00 27.97
CA ILE A 72 -0.32 -19.22 28.56
C ILE A 72 -0.37 -19.13 30.09
N PHE A 73 -1.09 -18.15 30.63
CA PHE A 73 -1.31 -18.01 32.08
C PHE A 73 -1.95 -19.26 32.69
N ASP A 74 -3.04 -19.76 32.08
CA ASP A 74 -3.73 -20.97 32.54
C ASP A 74 -2.83 -22.22 32.49
N GLU A 75 -1.98 -22.33 31.46
CA GLU A 75 -1.03 -23.43 31.34
C GLU A 75 0.11 -23.32 32.36
N PHE A 76 0.62 -22.11 32.66
CA PHE A 76 1.61 -21.88 33.73
C PHE A 76 1.07 -22.29 35.11
N GLN A 77 -0.21 -21.99 35.39
CA GLN A 77 -0.86 -22.44 36.61
C GLN A 77 -1.02 -23.96 36.65
N LYS A 78 -1.46 -24.58 35.54
CA LYS A 78 -1.63 -26.04 35.45
C LYS A 78 -0.36 -26.83 35.70
N ILE A 79 0.78 -26.36 35.19
CA ILE A 79 2.07 -27.04 35.37
C ILE A 79 2.66 -26.80 36.77
N GLY A 80 2.04 -25.94 37.59
CA GLY A 80 2.42 -25.72 38.99
C GLY A 80 3.54 -24.70 39.20
N LEU A 81 3.73 -23.75 38.27
CA LEU A 81 4.62 -22.61 38.53
C LEU A 81 4.11 -21.80 39.73
N GLN A 82 5.03 -21.25 40.51
CA GLN A 82 4.75 -20.34 41.61
C GLN A 82 4.73 -18.90 41.12
N ALA A 83 4.07 -18.00 41.87
CA ALA A 83 4.02 -16.56 41.55
C ALA A 83 3.68 -16.30 40.07
N VAL A 84 2.65 -16.99 39.55
CA VAL A 84 2.19 -16.76 38.17
C VAL A 84 1.46 -15.43 38.12
N GLU A 85 2.00 -14.49 37.36
CA GLU A 85 1.51 -13.12 37.27
C GLU A 85 1.31 -12.70 35.82
N SER A 86 0.32 -11.83 35.60
CA SER A 86 0.15 -11.10 34.34
C SER A 86 0.54 -9.65 34.60
N GLN A 87 1.58 -9.18 33.93
CA GLN A 87 1.99 -7.79 33.98
C GLN A 87 1.42 -7.05 32.77
N GLU A 88 0.49 -6.15 33.03
CA GLU A 88 -0.11 -5.28 32.02
C GLU A 88 0.73 -4.02 31.80
N TYR A 89 0.80 -3.57 30.55
CA TYR A 89 1.44 -2.32 30.16
C TYR A 89 0.67 -1.66 29.02
N GLU A 90 0.63 -0.33 29.02
CA GLU A 90 0.03 0.42 27.92
C GLU A 90 0.96 0.43 26.71
N ILE A 91 0.39 0.20 25.53
CA ILE A 91 1.09 0.27 24.25
C ILE A 91 0.19 0.96 23.23
N THR A 92 0.79 1.78 22.38
CA THR A 92 0.10 2.36 21.21
C THR A 92 0.34 1.43 20.03
N VAL A 93 -0.71 0.83 19.49
CA VAL A 93 -0.64 -0.10 18.36
C VAL A 93 -1.67 0.29 17.30
N PRO A 94 -1.39 0.03 16.02
CA PRO A 94 -2.38 0.27 14.98
C PRO A 94 -3.34 -0.92 14.89
N ILE A 95 -4.62 -0.61 14.97
CA ILE A 95 -5.72 -1.59 14.96
C ILE A 95 -6.41 -1.54 13.60
N ASP A 96 -6.36 -2.65 12.87
CA ASP A 96 -7.22 -2.90 11.71
C ASP A 96 -8.64 -3.24 12.22
N HIS A 97 -9.64 -2.47 11.79
CA HIS A 97 -11.04 -2.69 12.17
C HIS A 97 -11.74 -3.75 11.32
N GLY A 98 -11.04 -4.31 10.33
CA GLY A 98 -11.52 -5.44 9.52
C GLY A 98 -12.65 -5.07 8.55
N ASP A 99 -12.80 -3.78 8.24
CA ASP A 99 -13.80 -3.20 7.35
C ASP A 99 -13.25 -2.90 5.93
N GLY A 100 -12.04 -3.39 5.64
CA GLY A 100 -11.37 -3.29 4.36
C GLY A 100 -12.19 -3.86 3.20
N LYS A 101 -12.31 -3.10 2.11
CA LYS A 101 -13.12 -3.43 0.93
C LYS A 101 -12.45 -2.96 -0.36
N LEU A 102 -12.53 -3.81 -1.38
CA LEU A 102 -12.31 -3.47 -2.79
C LEU A 102 -13.67 -3.49 -3.49
N ARG A 103 -14.01 -2.40 -4.18
CA ARG A 103 -15.22 -2.30 -5.01
C ARG A 103 -14.86 -2.17 -6.47
N ILE A 104 -15.51 -2.94 -7.33
CA ILE A 104 -15.44 -2.75 -8.77
C ILE A 104 -16.48 -1.72 -9.17
N LEU A 105 -16.04 -0.69 -9.89
CA LEU A 105 -16.87 0.40 -10.35
C LEU A 105 -17.32 0.15 -11.80
N ASP A 106 -18.50 0.62 -12.17
CA ASP A 106 -18.98 0.57 -13.55
C ASP A 106 -18.14 1.46 -14.47
N SER A 107 -17.92 1.03 -15.70
CA SER A 107 -17.29 1.82 -16.77
C SER A 107 -17.93 3.20 -17.00
N ASN A 108 -19.25 3.33 -16.78
CA ASN A 108 -19.98 4.60 -16.87
C ASN A 108 -20.02 5.37 -15.54
N SER A 109 -19.40 4.84 -14.50
CA SER A 109 -19.15 5.64 -13.33
C SER A 109 -18.00 6.58 -13.65
N ASP A 110 -18.32 7.86 -13.72
CA ASP A 110 -17.33 8.88 -13.46
C ASP A 110 -16.71 8.48 -12.12
N MET A 111 -15.40 8.22 -12.15
CA MET A 111 -14.68 8.17 -10.88
C MET A 111 -15.08 9.46 -10.14
N PRO A 112 -15.19 9.47 -8.81
CA PRO A 112 -15.32 10.72 -8.08
C PRO A 112 -14.05 11.60 -8.18
N ILE A 113 -13.26 11.44 -9.24
CA ILE A 113 -12.62 12.53 -9.96
C ILE A 113 -13.76 13.34 -10.60
N LEU A 114 -14.32 14.30 -9.86
CA LEU A 114 -15.17 15.32 -10.47
C LEU A 114 -14.38 15.94 -11.63
N ASP A 115 -14.85 15.64 -12.85
CA ASP A 115 -14.37 16.01 -14.17
C ASP A 115 -12.96 16.63 -14.23
N ILE A 116 -11.97 15.84 -14.66
CA ILE A 116 -10.76 16.41 -15.24
C ILE A 116 -11.11 16.68 -16.71
N GLU A 117 -11.46 17.94 -17.02
CA GLU A 117 -11.08 18.46 -18.34
C GLU A 117 -9.55 18.53 -18.33
N ILE A 118 -8.91 17.54 -18.96
CA ILE A 118 -7.53 17.69 -19.41
C ILE A 118 -7.61 18.85 -20.41
N PRO A 119 -6.86 19.95 -20.24
CA PRO A 119 -6.85 21.01 -21.24
C PRO A 119 -6.17 20.45 -22.48
N ASN A 120 -6.97 19.86 -23.37
CA ASN A 120 -6.54 19.65 -24.74
C ASN A 120 -6.31 21.04 -25.32
N THR A 121 -5.08 21.28 -25.70
CA THR A 121 -4.61 22.38 -26.54
C THR A 121 -5.36 22.37 -27.86
N GLU A 122 -6.60 22.87 -27.90
CA GLU A 122 -7.20 23.40 -29.12
C GLU A 122 -8.09 24.61 -28.80
N LEU A 123 -7.67 25.78 -29.31
CA LEU A 123 -8.54 26.93 -29.43
C LEU A 123 -9.78 26.53 -30.25
N THR A 124 -11.00 26.65 -29.69
CA THR A 124 -12.13 27.44 -30.25
C THR A 124 -13.48 27.29 -29.52
N ALA A 125 -14.04 28.44 -29.13
CA ALA A 125 -15.46 28.83 -29.10
C ALA A 125 -16.54 28.00 -28.37
N SER A 126 -16.87 28.47 -27.16
CA SER A 126 -18.22 28.68 -26.56
C SER A 126 -19.38 27.74 -26.88
N LYS A 127 -19.94 27.10 -25.83
CA LYS A 127 -21.40 26.97 -25.64
C LYS A 127 -21.76 26.65 -24.19
N SER A 128 -22.65 27.49 -23.64
CA SER A 128 -23.29 27.39 -22.34
C SER A 128 -24.29 26.21 -22.26
N ALA A 129 -24.29 25.46 -21.17
CA ALA A 129 -25.43 24.64 -20.77
C ALA A 129 -25.61 24.60 -19.24
N SER A 130 -26.88 24.64 -18.83
CA SER A 130 -27.44 24.89 -17.51
C SER A 130 -27.32 23.76 -16.49
N ILE A 131 -27.09 24.12 -15.24
CA ILE A 131 -27.09 23.26 -14.04
C ILE A 131 -28.52 22.85 -13.68
N SER A 132 -28.76 21.55 -13.47
CA SER A 132 -29.99 21.04 -12.86
C SER A 132 -29.67 20.35 -11.54
N GLU A 133 -30.30 20.83 -10.46
CA GLU A 133 -30.25 20.33 -9.10
C GLU A 133 -30.74 18.87 -8.99
N LYS A 134 -29.94 18.00 -8.35
CA LYS A 134 -30.41 16.75 -7.76
C LYS A 134 -29.79 16.57 -6.36
N SER A 135 -30.69 16.31 -5.42
CA SER A 135 -30.48 16.21 -3.97
C SER A 135 -29.82 14.91 -3.51
N ALA A 136 -28.91 15.06 -2.54
CA ALA A 136 -28.71 14.29 -1.31
C ALA A 136 -28.45 12.76 -1.36
N GLN A 137 -27.25 12.41 -0.85
CA GLN A 137 -26.88 11.15 -0.18
C GLN A 137 -26.94 9.86 -1.01
N THR A 138 -26.01 9.70 -1.95
CA THR A 138 -25.26 8.45 -2.23
C THR A 138 -24.08 8.84 -3.14
N PRO A 139 -22.84 8.35 -2.96
CA PRO A 139 -21.82 8.55 -4.00
C PRO A 139 -22.33 7.95 -5.32
N PRO A 140 -22.18 8.61 -6.47
CA PRO A 140 -22.57 8.01 -7.74
C PRO A 140 -21.55 6.93 -8.06
N THR A 141 -21.92 5.66 -8.01
CA THR A 141 -21.15 4.57 -8.63
C THR A 141 -22.03 3.32 -8.64
N SER A 142 -22.46 2.87 -9.82
CA SER A 142 -23.04 1.53 -9.99
C SER A 142 -21.97 0.51 -9.61
N GLN A 143 -21.92 0.13 -8.34
CA GLN A 143 -21.01 -0.90 -7.85
C GLN A 143 -21.37 -2.24 -8.50
N ILE A 144 -20.40 -2.87 -9.15
CA ILE A 144 -20.59 -4.16 -9.81
C ILE A 144 -20.31 -5.32 -8.85
N ALA A 145 -19.30 -5.18 -7.99
CA ALA A 145 -18.91 -6.20 -7.01
C ALA A 145 -18.19 -5.59 -5.81
N GLU A 146 -18.13 -6.37 -4.72
CA GLU A 146 -17.38 -6.08 -3.49
C GLU A 146 -16.53 -7.29 -3.10
N PHE A 147 -15.31 -7.05 -2.65
CA PHE A 147 -14.41 -8.04 -2.10
C PHE A 147 -13.85 -7.56 -0.77
N LYS A 148 -13.64 -8.47 0.18
CA LYS A 148 -13.05 -8.13 1.47
C LYS A 148 -11.54 -7.93 1.32
N LEU A 149 -11.03 -6.88 1.93
CA LEU A 149 -9.59 -6.64 2.11
C LEU A 149 -9.22 -6.67 3.59
N SER A 150 -7.97 -7.00 3.87
CA SER A 150 -7.33 -6.80 5.16
C SER A 150 -6.18 -5.80 5.02
N CYS A 151 -5.93 -4.98 6.04
CA CYS A 151 -4.77 -4.08 6.01
C CYS A 151 -3.48 -4.87 6.29
N LEU A 152 -2.42 -4.65 5.51
CA LEU A 152 -1.13 -5.31 5.75
C LEU A 152 -0.21 -4.41 6.59
N TRP A 153 0.10 -4.82 7.82
CA TRP A 153 1.00 -4.06 8.68
C TRP A 153 2.44 -4.00 8.13
N PRO A 154 3.13 -2.84 8.21
CA PRO A 154 2.61 -1.55 8.64
C PRO A 154 1.88 -0.83 7.49
N ASN A 155 0.60 -0.48 7.64
CA ASN A 155 -0.20 0.17 6.59
C ASN A 155 -0.53 1.64 6.87
N LEU A 156 0.36 2.34 7.57
CA LEU A 156 -0.04 3.38 8.51
C LEU A 156 -0.45 4.73 7.89
N VAL A 157 0.27 5.20 6.87
CA VAL A 157 0.18 6.62 6.49
C VAL A 157 -1.10 6.95 5.74
N ARG A 158 -1.55 6.10 4.81
CA ARG A 158 -2.73 6.42 3.98
C ARG A 158 -4.02 5.72 4.41
N THR A 159 -3.97 4.53 5.03
CA THR A 159 -5.22 3.81 5.38
C THR A 159 -5.96 4.36 6.58
N SER A 160 -5.27 5.06 7.48
CA SER A 160 -5.89 5.78 8.60
C SER A 160 -6.81 6.93 8.15
N PHE A 161 -6.67 7.43 6.91
CA PHE A 161 -7.48 8.52 6.35
C PHE A 161 -8.57 8.07 5.38
N LEU A 162 -8.65 6.78 5.02
CA LEU A 162 -9.63 6.28 4.05
C LEU A 162 -11.10 6.23 4.50
N PRO A 163 -11.46 6.10 5.80
CA PRO A 163 -12.87 5.90 6.18
C PRO A 163 -13.63 7.18 6.49
N GLU A 164 -12.97 8.17 7.09
CA GLU A 164 -13.65 9.38 7.57
C GLU A 164 -13.27 10.63 6.75
N GLY A 165 -12.19 10.59 5.99
CA GLY A 165 -11.75 11.73 5.18
C GLY A 165 -10.30 12.14 5.43
N ILE A 166 -9.84 13.10 4.65
CA ILE A 166 -8.52 13.73 4.83
C ILE A 166 -8.68 14.88 5.81
N LYS A 167 -7.80 14.96 6.81
CA LYS A 167 -7.75 16.11 7.71
C LYS A 167 -7.17 17.31 6.97
N HIS A 168 -7.93 18.40 6.95
CA HIS A 168 -7.50 19.70 6.50
C HIS A 168 -7.30 20.61 7.72
N LYS A 169 -6.10 21.19 7.85
CA LYS A 169 -5.83 22.22 8.86
C LYS A 169 -6.28 23.57 8.31
N VAL A 170 -7.23 24.20 9.00
CA VAL A 170 -7.76 25.51 8.63
C VAL A 170 -6.68 26.59 8.72
N LYS A 171 -6.56 27.41 7.68
CA LYS A 171 -5.72 28.63 7.62
C LYS A 171 -6.60 29.87 7.87
N GLU A 172 -5.99 31.01 8.24
CA GLU A 172 -6.73 32.23 8.63
C GLU A 172 -7.70 32.76 7.55
N ASP A 173 -7.38 32.58 6.27
CA ASP A 173 -8.18 33.06 5.13
C ASP A 173 -9.04 31.95 4.49
N ASP A 174 -9.09 30.76 5.09
CA ASP A 174 -9.89 29.67 4.53
C ASP A 174 -11.38 29.95 4.66
N THR A 175 -12.10 29.66 3.57
CA THR A 175 -13.55 29.54 3.57
C THR A 175 -13.92 28.10 3.24
N LEU A 176 -15.09 27.65 3.71
CA LEU A 176 -15.51 26.28 3.47
C LEU A 176 -15.71 26.00 1.98
N GLU A 177 -16.12 27.01 1.21
CA GLU A 177 -16.23 26.98 -0.24
C GLU A 177 -14.87 26.81 -0.92
N ASN A 178 -13.85 27.54 -0.47
CA ASN A 178 -12.49 27.43 -1.03
C ASN A 178 -11.88 26.07 -0.71
N ILE A 179 -12.04 25.58 0.52
CA ILE A 179 -11.62 24.22 0.92
C ILE A 179 -12.35 23.18 0.06
N ALA A 180 -13.68 23.24 -0.01
CA ALA A 180 -14.47 22.31 -0.81
C ALA A 180 -14.02 22.30 -2.28
N LYS A 181 -13.75 23.48 -2.84
CA LYS A 181 -13.23 23.65 -4.19
C LYS A 181 -11.84 23.03 -4.37
N SER A 182 -10.92 23.19 -3.41
CA SER A 182 -9.56 22.66 -3.52
C SER A 182 -9.53 21.13 -3.55
N TYR A 183 -10.40 20.47 -2.78
CA TYR A 183 -10.52 19.00 -2.78
C TYR A 183 -11.49 18.46 -3.84
N ARG A 184 -12.17 19.36 -4.57
CA ARG A 184 -13.29 19.03 -5.47
C ARG A 184 -14.31 18.15 -4.75
N VAL A 185 -14.87 18.66 -3.65
CA VAL A 185 -15.92 18.01 -2.87
C VAL A 185 -17.05 19.01 -2.69
N ASP A 186 -18.30 18.53 -2.62
CA ASP A 186 -19.43 19.40 -2.32
C ASP A 186 -19.35 19.89 -0.85
N VAL A 187 -19.52 21.21 -0.64
CA VAL A 187 -19.53 21.84 0.69
C VAL A 187 -20.47 21.13 1.66
N SER A 188 -21.63 20.67 1.18
CA SER A 188 -22.64 19.96 1.97
C SER A 188 -22.11 18.64 2.51
N LEU A 189 -21.21 17.95 1.80
CA LEU A 189 -20.61 16.71 2.29
C LEU A 189 -19.69 16.97 3.47
N ILE A 190 -18.92 18.05 3.42
CA ILE A 190 -18.06 18.49 4.53
C ILE A 190 -18.94 18.88 5.72
N LEU A 191 -19.96 19.72 5.52
CA LEU A 191 -20.88 20.17 6.58
C LEU A 191 -21.66 19.04 7.24
N ASN A 192 -22.03 18.00 6.49
CA ASN A 192 -22.80 16.87 7.01
C ASN A 192 -21.92 15.77 7.64
N HIS A 193 -20.59 15.91 7.57
CA HIS A 193 -19.69 14.92 8.14
C HIS A 193 -19.77 14.94 9.69
N PRO A 194 -19.91 13.78 10.37
CA PRO A 194 -20.03 13.72 11.84
C PRO A 194 -18.89 14.41 12.59
N TYR A 195 -17.65 14.30 12.08
CA TYR A 195 -16.48 15.00 12.65
C TYR A 195 -16.63 16.52 12.62
N ASN A 196 -17.26 17.06 11.57
CA ASN A 196 -17.42 18.49 11.34
C ASN A 196 -18.71 19.05 11.97
N LYS A 197 -19.43 18.25 12.78
CA LYS A 197 -20.70 18.66 13.40
C LYS A 197 -20.58 19.97 14.17
N TYR A 198 -19.41 20.25 14.74
CA TYR A 198 -19.13 21.50 15.45
C TYR A 198 -19.32 22.76 14.59
N LEU A 199 -19.21 22.66 13.26
CA LEU A 199 -19.46 23.78 12.35
C LEU A 199 -20.93 24.21 12.36
N LYS A 200 -21.87 23.27 12.49
CA LYS A 200 -23.31 23.54 12.55
C LYS A 200 -23.81 23.82 13.95
N ASP A 201 -23.16 23.22 14.96
CA ASP A 201 -23.54 23.40 16.36
C ASP A 201 -23.30 24.85 16.84
N GLN A 202 -22.47 25.64 16.13
CA GLN A 202 -22.20 27.05 16.45
C GLN A 202 -23.46 27.93 16.45
N GLU A 203 -24.48 27.59 15.65
CA GLU A 203 -25.77 28.27 15.67
C GLU A 203 -26.54 28.10 17.01
N PHE A 204 -26.10 27.21 17.90
CA PHE A 204 -26.82 26.87 19.14
C PHE A 204 -25.88 26.61 20.35
N ASP A 205 -24.62 27.04 20.31
CA ASP A 205 -23.63 26.71 21.35
C ASP A 205 -23.51 27.75 22.47
N GLY A 206 -24.30 28.82 22.39
CA GLY A 206 -24.38 29.91 23.36
C GLY A 206 -23.20 30.87 23.29
N ARG A 207 -22.48 30.93 22.17
CA ARG A 207 -21.31 31.79 21.96
C ARG A 207 -21.54 32.74 20.78
N ASP A 208 -20.77 33.82 20.79
CA ASP A 208 -20.61 34.75 19.67
C ASP A 208 -19.28 34.38 19.00
N ASN A 209 -19.32 33.42 18.06
CA ASN A 209 -18.13 32.79 17.51
C ASN A 209 -17.41 33.68 16.49
N ASN A 210 -18.14 34.59 15.83
CA ASN A 210 -17.60 35.57 14.89
C ASN A 210 -17.30 36.95 15.54
N SER A 211 -17.59 37.12 16.83
CA SER A 211 -17.38 38.36 17.59
C SER A 211 -18.13 39.57 17.00
N ASP A 212 -19.30 39.36 16.41
CA ASP A 212 -20.13 40.40 15.81
C ASP A 212 -21.13 41.02 16.82
N GLY A 213 -21.21 40.47 18.03
CA GLY A 213 -22.08 40.89 19.11
C GLY A 213 -23.43 40.16 19.17
N GLN A 214 -23.68 39.20 18.28
CA GLN A 214 -24.83 38.31 18.28
C GLN A 214 -24.42 36.93 18.79
N ILE A 215 -25.30 36.27 19.53
CA ILE A 215 -25.09 34.91 20.05
C ILE A 215 -26.08 34.00 19.32
N ASP A 216 -25.61 32.85 18.85
CA ASP A 216 -26.43 31.80 18.22
C ASP A 216 -27.23 32.35 17.02
N GLU A 217 -26.56 33.04 16.09
CA GLU A 217 -27.23 33.63 14.93
C GLU A 217 -27.56 32.58 13.85
N PRO A 218 -28.72 32.66 13.16
CA PRO A 218 -29.07 31.67 12.14
C PRO A 218 -28.04 31.59 11.02
N GLY A 219 -27.43 30.40 10.86
CA GLY A 219 -26.36 30.16 9.89
C GLY A 219 -24.95 30.52 10.37
N GLU A 220 -24.76 30.83 11.67
CA GLU A 220 -23.44 31.07 12.27
C GLU A 220 -22.51 29.87 12.04
N MET A 221 -21.38 30.13 11.37
CA MET A 221 -20.36 29.13 11.09
C MET A 221 -19.01 29.82 10.87
N VAL A 222 -18.10 29.65 11.83
CA VAL A 222 -16.72 30.13 11.75
C VAL A 222 -15.77 28.94 11.67
N LEU A 223 -14.80 29.06 10.77
CA LEU A 223 -13.67 28.14 10.72
C LEU A 223 -12.60 28.62 11.69
N PHE A 224 -12.16 27.74 12.58
CA PHE A 224 -11.13 28.07 13.57
C PHE A 224 -9.77 27.55 13.09
N PRO A 225 -8.74 28.40 12.93
CA PRO A 225 -7.42 27.97 12.44
C PRO A 225 -6.71 26.92 13.31
N ASP A 226 -7.12 26.76 14.57
CA ASP A 226 -6.58 25.76 15.49
C ASP A 226 -7.34 24.42 15.44
N LYS A 227 -8.35 24.29 14.57
CA LYS A 227 -9.16 23.08 14.41
C LYS A 227 -9.00 22.46 13.03
N ASP A 228 -9.04 21.12 13.02
CA ASP A 228 -9.11 20.35 11.78
C ASP A 228 -10.56 20.32 11.27
N ILE A 229 -10.70 20.30 9.94
CA ILE A 229 -11.92 19.88 9.24
C ILE A 229 -11.62 18.57 8.55
N LEU A 230 -12.58 17.65 8.56
CA LEU A 230 -12.45 16.39 7.85
C LEU A 230 -13.11 16.47 6.49
N ILE A 231 -12.33 16.27 5.44
CA ILE A 231 -12.79 16.32 4.06
C ILE A 231 -13.16 14.91 3.62
N PRO A 232 -14.46 14.60 3.41
CA PRO A 232 -14.87 13.26 3.04
C PRO A 232 -14.24 12.85 1.71
N ILE A 233 -13.52 11.73 1.71
CA ILE A 233 -13.00 11.10 0.50
C ILE A 233 -13.62 9.73 0.31
N THR A 234 -13.67 9.27 -0.94
CA THR A 234 -14.27 8.00 -1.31
C THR A 234 -13.31 6.80 -1.15
N GLY A 235 -12.16 6.98 -0.50
CA GLY A 235 -11.07 6.00 -0.46
C GLY A 235 -10.09 6.13 -1.63
N VAL A 236 -9.18 5.16 -1.79
CA VAL A 236 -8.20 5.12 -2.90
C VAL A 236 -8.91 4.60 -4.14
N THR A 237 -8.83 5.33 -5.24
CA THR A 237 -9.41 4.91 -6.51
C THR A 237 -8.34 4.83 -7.58
N GLY A 238 -8.44 3.84 -8.45
CA GLY A 238 -7.50 3.67 -9.56
C GLY A 238 -7.90 2.53 -10.47
N ARG A 239 -7.18 2.38 -11.57
CA ARG A 239 -7.27 1.20 -12.43
C ARG A 239 -6.65 0.01 -11.72
N LEU A 240 -7.30 -1.15 -11.74
CA LEU A 240 -6.76 -2.39 -11.20
C LEU A 240 -5.94 -3.10 -12.28
N ILE A 241 -4.69 -3.42 -11.96
CA ILE A 241 -3.82 -4.27 -12.79
C ILE A 241 -3.28 -5.44 -11.97
N TYR A 242 -2.91 -6.53 -12.63
CA TYR A 242 -2.21 -7.65 -11.97
C TYR A 242 -0.79 -7.77 -12.49
N ALA A 243 0.20 -7.83 -11.60
CA ALA A 243 1.62 -7.89 -11.97
C ALA A 243 2.39 -9.03 -11.30
N SER A 244 1.72 -10.15 -10.98
CA SER A 244 2.33 -11.39 -10.50
C SER A 244 3.44 -11.18 -9.44
N GLY A 245 4.68 -11.56 -9.72
CA GLY A 245 5.84 -11.43 -8.83
C GLY A 245 6.44 -10.02 -8.78
N SER A 246 5.89 -9.06 -9.51
CA SER A 246 6.33 -7.66 -9.57
C SER A 246 7.73 -7.48 -10.18
N ASP A 247 8.15 -8.37 -11.07
CA ASP A 247 9.34 -8.13 -11.90
C ASP A 247 9.03 -6.99 -12.90
N PHE A 248 10.02 -6.21 -13.34
CA PHE A 248 9.77 -5.13 -14.30
C PHE A 248 9.03 -5.60 -15.58
N ALA A 249 9.36 -6.81 -16.05
CA ALA A 249 8.69 -7.41 -17.21
C ALA A 249 7.20 -7.70 -16.98
N ASP A 250 6.75 -7.84 -15.73
CA ASP A 250 5.34 -8.03 -15.39
C ASP A 250 4.50 -6.77 -15.63
N PHE A 251 5.13 -5.60 -15.70
CA PHE A 251 4.47 -4.32 -15.98
C PHE A 251 4.45 -3.95 -17.46
N ASN A 252 5.13 -4.70 -18.32
CA ASN A 252 5.19 -4.41 -19.75
C ASN A 252 3.78 -4.28 -20.38
N GLY A 253 3.53 -3.14 -21.01
CA GLY A 253 2.26 -2.82 -21.66
C GLY A 253 1.12 -2.47 -20.68
N LYS A 254 1.40 -2.30 -19.39
CA LYS A 254 0.44 -1.84 -18.39
C LYS A 254 0.79 -0.42 -17.99
N ASP A 255 -0.24 0.41 -17.94
CA ASP A 255 -0.15 1.74 -17.36
C ASP A 255 -0.23 1.62 -15.84
N VAL A 256 0.93 1.56 -15.19
CA VAL A 256 1.04 1.53 -13.72
C VAL A 256 0.86 2.94 -13.16
N GLY A 257 1.31 3.94 -13.90
CA GLY A 257 0.77 5.29 -13.83
C GLY A 257 1.44 6.22 -12.83
N GLY A 258 0.61 7.17 -12.40
CA GLY A 258 0.97 8.55 -12.20
C GLY A 258 0.79 9.33 -13.51
N PHE A 259 0.85 10.65 -13.44
CA PHE A 259 0.82 11.49 -14.64
C PHE A 259 1.56 12.78 -14.38
N TRP A 260 2.03 13.40 -15.44
CA TRP A 260 2.70 14.69 -15.39
C TRP A 260 1.67 15.82 -15.45
N HIS A 261 1.65 16.65 -14.41
CA HIS A 261 0.83 17.86 -14.33
C HIS A 261 1.69 19.07 -14.71
N VAL A 262 1.33 19.75 -15.80
CA VAL A 262 1.97 21.00 -16.20
C VAL A 262 1.62 22.10 -15.19
N VAL A 263 2.63 22.59 -14.47
CA VAL A 263 2.50 23.57 -13.40
C VAL A 263 1.88 24.86 -13.93
N GLN A 264 0.86 25.35 -13.22
CA GLN A 264 0.30 26.69 -13.44
C GLN A 264 0.85 27.65 -12.38
N PRO A 265 1.00 28.96 -12.69
CA PRO A 265 1.56 29.93 -11.73
C PRO A 265 0.80 30.05 -10.40
N ASP A 266 -0.49 29.69 -10.37
CA ASP A 266 -1.35 29.71 -9.19
C ASP A 266 -1.46 28.36 -8.47
N ASP A 267 -0.79 27.31 -8.99
CA ASP A 267 -0.73 26.04 -8.30
C ASP A 267 0.09 26.16 -7.00
N THR A 268 -0.17 25.24 -6.08
CA THR A 268 0.66 24.99 -4.89
C THR A 268 0.69 23.48 -4.67
N ILE A 269 1.73 22.96 -4.01
CA ILE A 269 1.81 21.52 -3.70
C ILE A 269 0.60 21.06 -2.91
N ASP A 270 0.18 21.85 -1.91
CA ASP A 270 -1.05 21.58 -1.14
C ASP A 270 -2.27 21.48 -2.07
N ASN A 271 -2.46 22.45 -2.97
CA ASN A 271 -3.62 22.46 -3.86
C ASN A 271 -3.60 21.30 -4.86
N LEU A 272 -2.43 20.93 -5.41
CA LEU A 272 -2.27 19.78 -6.29
C LEU A 272 -2.54 18.47 -5.54
N ALA A 273 -1.99 18.33 -4.34
CA ALA A 273 -2.22 17.18 -3.47
C ALA A 273 -3.71 17.02 -3.13
N HIS A 274 -4.38 18.12 -2.77
CA HIS A 274 -5.83 18.13 -2.51
C HIS A 274 -6.64 17.77 -3.76
N ARG A 275 -6.31 18.39 -4.89
CA ARG A 275 -6.99 18.22 -6.18
C ARG A 275 -6.95 16.77 -6.66
N TYR A 276 -5.80 16.12 -6.53
CA TYR A 276 -5.57 14.74 -6.98
C TYR A 276 -5.67 13.70 -5.86
N ARG A 277 -6.03 14.12 -4.65
CA ARG A 277 -6.21 13.27 -3.46
C ARG A 277 -4.99 12.40 -3.15
N VAL A 278 -3.82 12.99 -3.32
CA VAL A 278 -2.53 12.44 -2.91
C VAL A 278 -2.01 13.23 -1.70
N GLY A 279 -0.98 12.73 -1.02
CA GLY A 279 -0.32 13.51 0.03
C GLY A 279 0.68 14.50 -0.59
N ALA A 280 0.85 15.67 0.02
CA ALA A 280 1.89 16.62 -0.39
C ALA A 280 3.28 15.97 -0.41
N GLY A 281 3.63 15.24 0.65
CA GLY A 281 4.89 14.47 0.71
C GLY A 281 5.00 13.37 -0.34
N SER A 282 3.90 12.79 -0.84
CA SER A 282 4.02 11.85 -1.97
C SER A 282 4.34 12.53 -3.29
N ILE A 283 4.13 13.85 -3.42
CA ILE A 283 4.61 14.61 -4.58
C ILE A 283 6.07 15.02 -4.33
N LEU A 284 6.35 15.64 -3.17
CA LEU A 284 7.68 16.19 -2.84
C LEU A 284 8.78 15.13 -2.74
N ASP A 285 8.47 13.97 -2.16
CA ASP A 285 9.44 12.88 -1.94
C ASP A 285 9.51 11.90 -3.13
N ASP A 286 8.75 12.14 -4.20
CA ASP A 286 8.73 11.25 -5.36
C ASP A 286 10.07 11.32 -6.11
N VAL A 287 10.60 10.15 -6.48
CA VAL A 287 11.85 10.05 -7.23
C VAL A 287 11.78 10.80 -8.56
N LEU A 288 10.59 10.87 -9.17
CA LEU A 288 10.36 11.57 -10.43
C LEU A 288 10.29 13.10 -10.27
N ASN A 289 10.21 13.61 -9.03
CA ASN A 289 10.18 15.04 -8.72
C ASN A 289 11.48 15.57 -8.08
N LEU A 290 12.53 14.73 -7.97
CA LEU A 290 13.77 15.08 -7.25
C LEU A 290 14.50 16.30 -7.80
N HIS A 291 14.32 16.64 -9.08
CA HIS A 291 14.94 17.82 -9.67
C HIS A 291 14.43 19.14 -9.06
N PHE A 292 13.23 19.13 -8.49
CA PHE A 292 12.68 20.26 -7.74
C PHE A 292 13.24 20.40 -6.34
N ASP A 293 13.87 19.37 -5.76
CA ASP A 293 14.36 19.42 -4.38
C ASP A 293 15.47 20.48 -4.22
N LYS A 294 15.21 21.49 -3.40
CA LYS A 294 16.15 22.55 -3.01
C LYS A 294 16.41 22.59 -1.51
N SER A 295 16.13 21.51 -0.78
CA SER A 295 16.23 21.44 0.69
C SER A 295 17.66 21.59 1.26
N ASN A 296 18.69 21.85 0.44
CA ASN A 296 20.08 21.96 0.87
C ASN A 296 20.98 22.74 -0.11
N ASP A 297 20.50 23.89 -0.62
CA ASP A 297 21.24 24.76 -1.54
C ASP A 297 21.66 26.13 -0.93
N LYS A 298 21.24 26.40 0.31
CA LYS A 298 21.46 27.62 1.10
C LYS A 298 20.72 28.85 0.57
N ILE A 299 19.67 28.64 -0.21
CA ILE A 299 18.77 29.66 -0.75
C ILE A 299 17.39 29.42 -0.13
N ASP A 300 16.59 30.48 -0.01
CA ASP A 300 15.17 30.39 0.34
C ASP A 300 14.40 30.47 -0.99
N ASN A 301 14.12 29.30 -1.57
CA ASN A 301 13.62 29.12 -2.93
C ASN A 301 12.12 29.39 -3.05
N ASN A 302 11.39 29.34 -1.94
CA ASN A 302 9.95 29.65 -1.87
C ASN A 302 9.64 31.00 -1.19
N ASN A 303 10.68 31.76 -0.82
CA ASN A 303 10.63 33.06 -0.16
C ASN A 303 9.77 33.08 1.13
N ASN A 304 9.75 31.97 1.88
CA ASN A 304 8.99 31.88 3.12
C ASN A 304 9.77 32.34 4.37
N GLY A 305 11.05 32.73 4.19
CA GLY A 305 11.95 33.20 5.23
C GLY A 305 12.75 32.10 5.93
N VAL A 306 12.62 30.84 5.50
CA VAL A 306 13.37 29.68 5.97
C VAL A 306 14.26 29.20 4.83
N ILE A 307 15.52 28.94 5.13
CA ILE A 307 16.51 28.43 4.17
C ILE A 307 16.69 26.93 4.45
N ASP A 308 16.75 26.12 3.39
CA ASP A 308 17.02 24.68 3.44
C ASP A 308 15.97 23.93 4.31
N GLU A 309 14.69 24.12 4.01
CA GLU A 309 13.60 23.39 4.67
C GLU A 309 13.26 22.04 4.00
N ASP A 310 12.69 21.11 4.76
CA ASP A 310 12.31 19.78 4.26
C ASP A 310 11.16 19.91 3.23
N GLY A 311 11.38 19.42 2.00
CA GLY A 311 10.41 19.52 0.91
C GLY A 311 10.40 20.90 0.23
N GLU A 312 11.46 21.68 0.39
CA GLU A 312 11.62 22.96 -0.28
C GLU A 312 11.78 22.79 -1.80
N ILE A 313 10.98 23.55 -2.56
CA ILE A 313 11.02 23.60 -4.02
C ILE A 313 11.00 25.05 -4.50
N PRO A 314 11.40 25.33 -5.76
CA PRO A 314 11.25 26.65 -6.36
C PRO A 314 9.79 27.13 -6.38
N LEU A 315 9.60 28.43 -6.56
CA LEU A 315 8.27 28.99 -6.72
C LEU A 315 7.56 28.38 -7.94
N MET A 316 6.26 28.09 -7.77
CA MET A 316 5.43 27.54 -8.85
C MET A 316 5.35 28.47 -10.08
N GLU A 317 5.43 29.79 -9.86
CA GLU A 317 5.51 30.76 -10.95
C GLU A 317 6.79 30.64 -11.79
N ASP A 318 7.91 30.29 -11.15
CA ASP A 318 9.19 30.08 -11.82
C ASP A 318 9.13 28.76 -12.60
N ILE A 319 8.71 27.66 -11.95
CA ILE A 319 8.58 26.33 -12.57
C ILE A 319 7.67 26.38 -13.79
N ALA A 320 6.54 27.09 -13.71
CA ALA A 320 5.60 27.24 -14.83
C ALA A 320 6.21 27.90 -16.07
N SER A 321 7.39 28.53 -15.95
CA SER A 321 8.10 29.18 -17.06
C SER A 321 9.28 28.39 -17.62
N TRP A 322 9.72 27.32 -16.93
CA TRP A 322 10.91 26.52 -17.28
C TRP A 322 10.87 25.91 -18.68
N TYR A 323 9.69 25.58 -19.22
CA TYR A 323 9.56 25.01 -20.57
C TYR A 323 10.06 25.93 -21.71
N GLN A 324 10.41 27.19 -21.43
CA GLN A 324 10.84 28.17 -22.44
C GLN A 324 11.82 29.23 -21.89
N ASP A 325 12.53 28.95 -20.80
CA ASP A 325 13.45 29.90 -20.17
C ASP A 325 14.90 29.80 -20.71
N GLY A 326 15.19 28.77 -21.50
CA GLY A 326 16.49 28.53 -22.12
C GLY A 326 17.53 27.95 -21.16
N ILE A 327 17.09 27.40 -20.02
CA ILE A 327 17.90 26.70 -19.02
C ILE A 327 17.47 25.24 -19.01
N ASP A 328 18.42 24.34 -18.72
CA ASP A 328 18.16 22.93 -18.44
C ASP A 328 17.92 22.80 -16.92
N ASN A 329 16.65 22.89 -16.50
CA ASN A 329 16.29 23.04 -15.09
C ASN A 329 16.26 21.70 -14.32
N ASP A 330 16.05 20.58 -15.00
CA ASP A 330 16.11 19.24 -14.41
C ASP A 330 17.46 18.52 -14.59
N ASN A 331 18.37 19.15 -15.36
CA ASN A 331 19.76 18.74 -15.57
C ASN A 331 19.85 17.35 -16.23
N ASP A 332 18.95 17.09 -17.18
CA ASP A 332 18.93 15.87 -17.99
C ASP A 332 19.78 16.02 -19.28
N GLY A 333 20.16 17.25 -19.62
CA GLY A 333 20.99 17.62 -20.77
C GLY A 333 20.23 18.19 -21.96
N ILE A 334 18.91 18.31 -21.88
CA ILE A 334 18.02 18.90 -22.88
C ILE A 334 17.53 20.26 -22.34
N ILE A 335 17.35 21.25 -23.22
CA ILE A 335 16.88 22.59 -22.83
C ILE A 335 15.51 22.83 -23.45
N ASP A 336 14.56 23.27 -22.63
CA ASP A 336 13.20 23.65 -23.02
C ASP A 336 12.49 22.49 -23.75
N GLU A 337 12.43 21.34 -23.10
CA GLU A 337 11.99 20.08 -23.72
C GLU A 337 10.57 20.12 -24.28
N ILE A 338 10.35 19.33 -25.34
CA ILE A 338 9.02 19.14 -25.95
C ILE A 338 8.58 17.70 -25.69
N PRO A 339 7.50 17.46 -24.93
CA PRO A 339 6.99 16.11 -24.72
C PRO A 339 6.52 15.48 -26.04
N GLY A 340 6.86 14.20 -26.27
CA GLY A 340 6.56 13.53 -27.53
C GLY A 340 7.05 12.08 -27.61
N ASP A 341 6.63 11.37 -28.66
CA ASP A 341 6.96 9.95 -28.90
C ASP A 341 8.07 9.81 -29.95
N ASP A 342 8.81 8.71 -29.92
CA ASP A 342 9.86 8.37 -30.90
C ASP A 342 9.33 8.07 -32.32
N ARG A 343 8.08 8.49 -32.64
CA ARG A 343 7.34 8.16 -33.88
C ARG A 343 6.36 9.23 -34.34
N ASP A 344 6.36 10.41 -33.75
CA ASP A 344 5.41 11.48 -34.07
C ASP A 344 5.86 12.39 -35.23
N GLY A 345 7.10 12.20 -35.72
CA GLY A 345 7.71 12.99 -36.79
C GLY A 345 8.20 14.37 -36.35
N ILE A 346 8.29 14.60 -35.04
CA ILE A 346 8.87 15.78 -34.40
C ILE A 346 10.33 15.47 -34.04
N ASP A 347 11.12 16.48 -33.70
CA ASP A 347 12.47 16.38 -33.14
C ASP A 347 12.38 16.91 -31.70
N ASN A 348 11.91 16.05 -30.78
CA ASN A 348 11.50 16.40 -29.42
C ASN A 348 12.69 16.83 -28.54
N ASN A 349 13.87 16.22 -28.75
CA ASN A 349 15.12 16.56 -28.05
C ASN A 349 15.97 17.63 -28.79
N ARG A 350 15.52 18.09 -29.97
CA ARG A 350 16.14 19.15 -30.79
C ARG A 350 17.58 18.84 -31.21
N ASP A 351 17.93 17.57 -31.37
CA ASP A 351 19.28 17.14 -31.78
C ASP A 351 19.48 17.15 -33.31
N GLY A 352 18.40 17.42 -34.06
CA GLY A 352 18.37 17.45 -35.52
C GLY A 352 17.99 16.11 -36.18
N GLN A 353 17.66 15.09 -35.40
CA GLN A 353 17.11 13.81 -35.83
C GLN A 353 15.63 13.72 -35.45
N ILE A 354 14.85 12.96 -36.23
CA ILE A 354 13.43 12.72 -35.96
C ILE A 354 13.20 11.24 -35.79
N ASP A 355 12.25 10.89 -34.93
CA ASP A 355 11.83 9.53 -34.59
C ASP A 355 12.99 8.61 -34.16
N GLU A 356 13.86 9.07 -33.25
CA GLU A 356 14.96 8.25 -32.71
C GLU A 356 14.64 7.59 -31.35
N PRO A 357 15.15 6.38 -31.05
CA PRO A 357 14.82 5.66 -29.80
C PRO A 357 15.19 6.35 -28.47
N GLY A 358 15.90 7.49 -28.52
CA GLY A 358 16.26 8.33 -27.38
C GLY A 358 15.52 9.67 -27.34
N GLU A 359 14.52 9.86 -28.20
CA GLU A 359 13.78 11.12 -28.38
C GLU A 359 12.51 11.20 -27.52
N PHE A 360 12.16 10.11 -26.82
CA PHE A 360 11.00 10.09 -25.96
C PHE A 360 11.23 10.98 -24.74
N VAL A 361 10.53 12.11 -24.72
CA VAL A 361 10.43 13.02 -23.57
C VAL A 361 9.03 12.84 -22.99
N GLU A 362 8.95 12.33 -21.77
CA GLU A 362 7.66 12.02 -21.13
C GLU A 362 6.90 13.29 -20.73
N ALA A 363 7.62 14.31 -20.27
CA ALA A 363 7.09 15.58 -19.82
C ALA A 363 8.16 16.67 -19.92
N ASN A 364 7.74 17.94 -19.92
CA ASN A 364 8.69 19.05 -19.92
C ASN A 364 9.09 19.44 -18.50
N GLU A 365 10.14 20.25 -18.38
CA GLU A 365 10.68 20.78 -17.12
C GLU A 365 9.66 21.55 -16.27
N SER A 366 8.56 22.05 -16.86
CA SER A 366 7.46 22.69 -16.13
C SER A 366 6.44 21.71 -15.56
N SER A 367 6.75 20.42 -15.51
CA SER A 367 5.80 19.37 -15.12
C SER A 367 6.15 18.70 -13.81
N ILE A 368 5.16 18.60 -12.91
CA ILE A 368 5.26 17.85 -11.66
C ILE A 368 4.58 16.49 -11.83
N PHE A 369 5.26 15.42 -11.44
CA PHE A 369 4.68 14.09 -11.41
C PHE A 369 3.69 13.95 -10.25
N ILE A 370 2.46 13.51 -10.57
CA ILE A 370 1.41 13.22 -9.61
C ILE A 370 1.26 11.71 -9.47
N PRO A 371 1.55 11.10 -8.31
CA PRO A 371 1.51 9.65 -8.10
C PRO A 371 0.08 9.16 -7.87
N GLN A 372 -0.74 9.25 -8.92
CA GLN A 372 -2.12 8.75 -8.98
C GLN A 372 -2.22 7.53 -9.90
N GLY A 373 -1.30 6.58 -9.74
CA GLY A 373 -1.28 5.40 -10.59
C GLY A 373 -2.33 4.35 -10.27
N SER A 374 -2.22 3.24 -10.99
CA SER A 374 -2.98 2.02 -10.83
C SER A 374 -2.84 1.42 -9.43
N ILE A 375 -3.84 0.64 -9.07
CA ILE A 375 -3.84 -0.27 -7.93
C ILE A 375 -3.32 -1.61 -8.42
N VAL A 376 -2.24 -2.09 -7.81
CA VAL A 376 -1.50 -3.25 -8.30
C VAL A 376 -1.79 -4.47 -7.44
N LEU A 377 -2.38 -5.50 -8.06
CA LEU A 377 -2.57 -6.81 -7.49
C LEU A 377 -1.32 -7.67 -7.73
N LEU A 378 -0.72 -8.21 -6.67
CA LEU A 378 0.54 -8.95 -6.69
C LEU A 378 0.44 -10.29 -5.96
N ASP A 379 1.26 -11.25 -6.36
CA ASP A 379 1.49 -12.47 -5.59
C ASP A 379 2.20 -12.10 -4.27
N PHE A 380 1.76 -12.66 -3.14
CA PHE A 380 2.40 -12.38 -1.85
C PHE A 380 3.87 -12.79 -1.81
N ASN A 381 4.22 -13.92 -2.41
CA ASN A 381 5.60 -14.44 -2.44
C ASN A 381 6.43 -13.77 -3.56
N CYS A 382 6.53 -12.44 -3.51
CA CYS A 382 7.30 -11.62 -4.45
C CYS A 382 8.58 -11.03 -3.83
N THR A 383 9.01 -11.50 -2.65
CA THR A 383 10.14 -10.91 -1.90
C THR A 383 9.94 -9.40 -1.69
N THR A 384 10.91 -8.57 -2.09
CA THR A 384 10.86 -7.09 -2.06
C THR A 384 10.47 -6.48 -3.42
N ASN A 385 10.21 -7.28 -4.47
CA ASN A 385 9.94 -6.77 -5.82
C ASN A 385 8.66 -5.93 -5.90
N TRP A 386 7.75 -6.06 -4.94
CA TRP A 386 6.57 -5.20 -4.83
C TRP A 386 6.91 -3.71 -4.75
N ILE A 387 8.14 -3.34 -4.35
CA ILE A 387 8.64 -1.96 -4.38
C ILE A 387 8.68 -1.43 -5.81
N ASN A 388 8.89 -2.28 -6.83
CA ASN A 388 8.86 -1.85 -8.23
C ASN A 388 7.51 -1.26 -8.61
N ALA A 389 6.40 -1.82 -8.11
CA ALA A 389 5.08 -1.22 -8.33
C ALA A 389 5.00 0.20 -7.77
N ALA A 390 5.54 0.42 -6.57
CA ALA A 390 5.59 1.73 -5.93
C ALA A 390 6.46 2.71 -6.72
N MET A 391 7.64 2.26 -7.19
CA MET A 391 8.55 3.07 -8.01
C MET A 391 7.97 3.43 -9.38
N LEU A 392 7.06 2.61 -9.90
CA LEU A 392 6.31 2.86 -11.13
C LEU A 392 5.01 3.65 -10.89
N GLY A 393 4.87 4.31 -9.72
CA GLY A 393 3.77 5.23 -9.42
C GLY A 393 2.45 4.59 -8.95
N ALA A 394 2.46 3.30 -8.53
CA ALA A 394 1.25 2.65 -8.03
C ALA A 394 0.63 3.37 -6.82
N SER A 395 -0.68 3.60 -6.87
CA SER A 395 -1.42 4.26 -5.76
C SER A 395 -1.65 3.34 -4.56
N ALA A 396 -1.69 2.03 -4.76
CA ALA A 396 -1.83 1.03 -3.71
C ALA A 396 -1.42 -0.36 -4.21
N ILE A 397 -1.10 -1.24 -3.27
CA ILE A 397 -0.74 -2.64 -3.53
C ILE A 397 -1.72 -3.56 -2.83
N ILE A 398 -2.11 -4.64 -3.49
CA ILE A 398 -2.95 -5.69 -2.94
C ILE A 398 -2.21 -7.02 -3.12
N PHE A 399 -1.85 -7.68 -2.02
CA PHE A 399 -1.23 -8.99 -2.06
C PHE A 399 -2.26 -10.11 -2.06
N ILE A 400 -2.11 -11.06 -2.97
CA ILE A 400 -2.90 -12.28 -3.05
C ILE A 400 -2.35 -13.31 -2.07
N GLU A 401 -3.21 -13.85 -1.21
CA GLU A 401 -2.92 -15.01 -0.37
C GLU A 401 -2.20 -16.14 -1.13
N PRO A 402 -1.00 -16.54 -0.68
CA PRO A 402 -0.27 -17.64 -1.30
C PRO A 402 -0.80 -19.00 -0.80
N ASP A 403 -0.54 -20.07 -1.55
CA ASP A 403 -0.84 -21.44 -1.07
C ASP A 403 0.01 -21.82 0.15
N ASP A 404 1.29 -21.47 0.08
CA ASP A 404 2.28 -21.69 1.13
C ASP A 404 3.18 -20.45 1.19
N THR A 405 3.67 -20.10 2.37
CA THR A 405 4.64 -19.01 2.54
C THR A 405 5.68 -19.34 3.59
N ILE A 406 6.76 -18.58 3.60
CA ILE A 406 7.83 -18.68 4.60
C ILE A 406 7.97 -17.35 5.32
N ARG A 407 8.51 -17.39 6.54
CA ARG A 407 8.71 -16.19 7.36
C ARG A 407 9.46 -15.06 6.61
N GLY A 408 10.48 -15.40 5.83
CA GLY A 408 11.25 -14.39 5.08
C GLY A 408 10.43 -13.64 4.03
N GLU A 409 9.44 -14.29 3.40
CA GLU A 409 8.53 -13.64 2.45
C GLU A 409 7.61 -12.63 3.13
N ALA A 410 7.11 -12.99 4.31
CA ALA A 410 6.29 -12.12 5.14
C ALA A 410 7.10 -10.91 5.64
N GLU A 411 8.31 -11.14 6.16
CA GLU A 411 9.21 -10.07 6.63
C GLU A 411 9.61 -9.12 5.50
N ALA A 412 9.71 -9.57 4.24
CA ALA A 412 10.01 -8.72 3.08
C ALA A 412 8.90 -7.71 2.73
N LYS A 413 7.72 -7.81 3.36
CA LYS A 413 6.66 -6.79 3.22
C LYS A 413 6.79 -5.66 4.23
N PHE A 414 7.75 -5.75 5.14
CA PHE A 414 8.02 -4.75 6.15
C PHE A 414 9.13 -3.84 5.65
N LEU A 415 8.88 -2.53 5.74
CA LEU A 415 9.88 -1.53 5.49
C LEU A 415 10.40 -1.00 6.82
N THR A 416 11.71 -0.75 6.87
CA THR A 416 12.37 -0.09 8.00
C THR A 416 12.16 1.44 7.97
N ILE A 417 11.74 1.97 6.82
CA ILE A 417 11.36 3.36 6.62
C ILE A 417 9.85 3.47 6.38
N PRO A 418 9.19 4.54 6.83
CA PRO A 418 7.81 4.81 6.44
C PRO A 418 7.72 4.96 4.92
N ALA A 419 6.73 4.31 4.31
CA ALA A 419 6.37 4.54 2.91
C ALA A 419 4.90 4.90 2.82
N ALA A 420 4.58 5.90 2.03
CA ALA A 420 3.23 6.44 1.86
C ALA A 420 2.37 5.63 0.86
N ILE A 421 2.55 4.31 0.80
CA ILE A 421 1.83 3.41 -0.11
C ILE A 421 0.92 2.42 0.65
N PRO A 422 -0.41 2.52 0.50
CA PRO A 422 -1.36 1.57 1.05
C PRO A 422 -1.10 0.14 0.54
N ARG A 423 -1.05 -0.81 1.46
CA ARG A 423 -0.83 -2.24 1.20
C ARG A 423 -1.93 -3.08 1.83
N PHE A 424 -2.64 -3.81 1.00
CA PHE A 424 -3.74 -4.65 1.41
C PHE A 424 -3.42 -6.12 1.15
N TRP A 425 -4.24 -6.97 1.73
CA TRP A 425 -4.23 -8.39 1.48
C TRP A 425 -5.64 -8.82 1.07
N ILE A 426 -5.71 -9.75 0.11
CA ILE A 426 -6.96 -10.36 -0.37
C ILE A 426 -6.85 -11.88 -0.35
N SER A 427 -7.97 -12.55 -0.05
CA SER A 427 -8.02 -14.01 -0.07
C SER A 427 -7.75 -14.55 -1.47
N LYS A 428 -7.14 -15.73 -1.55
CA LYS A 428 -6.81 -16.36 -2.84
C LYS A 428 -8.07 -16.59 -3.67
N LYS A 429 -9.13 -17.04 -3.01
CA LYS A 429 -10.43 -17.31 -3.62
C LYS A 429 -11.01 -16.05 -4.27
N ASP A 430 -10.95 -14.91 -3.60
CA ASP A 430 -11.47 -13.65 -4.12
C ASP A 430 -10.58 -13.10 -5.25
N ALA A 431 -9.26 -13.24 -5.12
CA ALA A 431 -8.32 -12.88 -6.18
C ALA A 431 -8.51 -13.71 -7.45
N GLU A 432 -8.77 -15.01 -7.35
CA GLU A 432 -9.07 -15.86 -8.51
C GLU A 432 -10.32 -15.37 -9.27
N ILE A 433 -11.34 -14.88 -8.55
CA ILE A 433 -12.53 -14.26 -9.16
C ILE A 433 -12.16 -12.95 -9.85
N LEU A 434 -11.37 -12.09 -9.20
CA LEU A 434 -10.90 -10.83 -9.78
C LEU A 434 -10.14 -11.06 -11.09
N LEU A 435 -9.14 -11.96 -11.07
CA LEU A 435 -8.30 -12.27 -12.21
C LEU A 435 -9.12 -12.80 -13.39
N LYS A 436 -10.07 -13.68 -13.12
CA LYS A 436 -10.85 -14.38 -14.15
C LYS A 436 -11.97 -13.51 -14.72
N GLU A 437 -12.79 -12.90 -13.88
CA GLU A 437 -14.01 -12.22 -14.33
C GLU A 437 -13.73 -10.77 -14.75
N TYR A 438 -12.74 -10.11 -14.14
CA TYR A 438 -12.47 -8.68 -14.37
C TYR A 438 -11.17 -8.44 -15.14
N LEU A 439 -10.07 -9.12 -14.82
CA LEU A 439 -8.75 -8.89 -15.42
C LEU A 439 -8.36 -9.89 -16.54
N SER A 440 -9.33 -10.61 -17.09
CA SER A 440 -9.13 -11.47 -18.27
C SER A 440 -10.17 -11.18 -19.35
N ILE A 441 -9.78 -11.29 -20.61
CA ILE A 441 -10.71 -11.21 -21.74
C ILE A 441 -11.44 -12.55 -21.88
N LYS A 442 -12.76 -12.51 -22.03
CA LYS A 442 -13.57 -13.70 -22.22
C LYS A 442 -13.72 -14.01 -23.71
N HIS A 443 -13.14 -15.11 -24.16
CA HIS A 443 -13.23 -15.57 -25.54
C HIS A 443 -14.19 -16.76 -25.65
N LEU A 444 -15.17 -16.67 -26.55
CA LEU A 444 -16.10 -17.77 -26.85
C LEU A 444 -15.47 -18.70 -27.90
N ILE A 445 -15.21 -19.95 -27.53
CA ILE A 445 -14.55 -20.93 -28.39
C ILE A 445 -15.46 -21.29 -29.58
N LYS A 446 -14.92 -21.15 -30.78
CA LYS A 446 -15.55 -21.43 -32.08
C LYS A 446 -14.95 -22.70 -32.71
N GLN A 447 -15.62 -23.18 -33.76
CA GLN A 447 -15.12 -24.30 -34.53
C GLN A 447 -13.81 -23.95 -35.23
N GLY A 448 -12.75 -24.75 -34.99
CA GLY A 448 -11.43 -24.55 -35.59
C GLY A 448 -10.45 -23.79 -34.70
N ASP A 449 -10.90 -23.25 -33.56
CA ASP A 449 -10.01 -22.63 -32.60
C ASP A 449 -9.05 -23.66 -31.99
N SER A 450 -7.77 -23.34 -32.03
CA SER A 450 -6.73 -23.95 -31.22
C SER A 450 -6.18 -22.94 -30.22
N LEU A 451 -5.49 -23.44 -29.19
CA LEU A 451 -4.84 -22.56 -28.21
C LEU A 451 -3.85 -21.59 -28.87
N GLU A 452 -3.13 -22.04 -29.90
CA GLU A 452 -2.18 -21.26 -30.68
C GLU A 452 -2.89 -20.16 -31.49
N SER A 453 -4.00 -20.47 -32.17
CA SER A 453 -4.75 -19.47 -32.93
C SER A 453 -5.38 -18.39 -32.04
N ILE A 454 -5.87 -18.78 -30.86
CA ILE A 454 -6.41 -17.84 -29.87
C ILE A 454 -5.26 -16.96 -29.34
N ALA A 455 -4.14 -17.58 -28.95
CA ALA A 455 -2.96 -16.88 -28.47
C ALA A 455 -2.44 -15.83 -29.46
N GLU A 456 -2.35 -16.18 -30.74
CA GLU A 456 -1.96 -15.27 -31.82
C GLU A 456 -2.94 -14.10 -31.96
N THR A 457 -4.25 -14.36 -31.88
CA THR A 457 -5.29 -13.33 -31.96
C THR A 457 -5.14 -12.25 -30.89
N TYR A 458 -4.75 -12.64 -29.68
CA TYR A 458 -4.61 -11.73 -28.54
C TYR A 458 -3.15 -11.35 -28.24
N ASN A 459 -2.21 -11.70 -29.12
CA ASN A 459 -0.79 -11.46 -28.95
C ASN A 459 -0.24 -11.87 -27.55
N ILE A 460 -0.61 -13.07 -27.10
CA ILE A 460 -0.20 -13.62 -25.81
C ILE A 460 0.41 -15.01 -26.00
N LEU A 461 1.33 -15.42 -25.12
CA LEU A 461 1.88 -16.77 -25.19
C LEU A 461 0.80 -17.84 -24.90
N PRO A 462 0.69 -18.91 -25.71
CA PRO A 462 -0.26 -20.00 -25.47
C PRO A 462 -0.14 -20.61 -24.06
N GLU A 463 1.09 -20.71 -23.54
CA GLU A 463 1.34 -21.24 -22.20
C GLU A 463 0.73 -20.36 -21.09
N LYS A 464 0.65 -19.04 -21.26
CA LYS A 464 -0.02 -18.16 -20.28
C LYS A 464 -1.52 -18.47 -20.21
N ILE A 465 -2.16 -18.68 -21.36
CA ILE A 465 -3.56 -19.12 -21.40
C ILE A 465 -3.71 -20.52 -20.78
N ARG A 466 -2.75 -21.42 -21.06
CA ARG A 466 -2.77 -22.81 -20.57
C ARG A 466 -2.68 -22.90 -19.05
N MET A 467 -1.75 -22.14 -18.46
CA MET A 467 -1.43 -22.20 -17.03
C MET A 467 -2.44 -21.44 -16.17
N PHE A 468 -3.26 -20.57 -16.77
CA PHE A 468 -4.27 -19.81 -16.06
C PHE A 468 -5.29 -20.73 -15.39
N SER A 469 -5.45 -20.61 -14.06
CA SER A 469 -6.29 -21.49 -13.24
C SER A 469 -7.74 -21.54 -13.72
N GLY A 470 -8.27 -20.41 -14.20
CA GLY A 470 -9.62 -20.28 -14.74
C GLY A 470 -9.89 -21.09 -16.02
N ASN A 471 -8.86 -21.63 -16.67
CA ASN A 471 -8.98 -22.39 -17.93
C ASN A 471 -8.81 -23.90 -17.76
N ARG A 472 -8.45 -24.39 -16.56
CA ARG A 472 -8.09 -25.82 -16.33
C ARG A 472 -9.14 -26.79 -16.89
N ASP A 473 -10.42 -26.55 -16.59
CA ASP A 473 -11.50 -27.45 -17.00
C ASP A 473 -11.76 -27.45 -18.51
N VAL A 474 -11.67 -26.27 -19.15
CA VAL A 474 -11.92 -26.10 -20.59
C VAL A 474 -10.78 -26.69 -21.41
N ILE A 475 -9.53 -26.55 -20.92
CA ILE A 475 -8.35 -27.16 -21.53
C ILE A 475 -8.37 -28.68 -21.38
N ALA A 476 -8.72 -29.20 -20.20
CA ALA A 476 -8.81 -30.63 -19.96
C ALA A 476 -9.86 -31.32 -20.86
N GLN A 477 -10.89 -30.57 -21.29
CA GLN A 477 -11.92 -31.02 -22.21
C GLN A 477 -11.58 -30.74 -23.69
N SER A 478 -10.34 -30.36 -24.00
CA SER A 478 -9.87 -30.06 -25.37
C SER A 478 -10.67 -28.95 -26.07
N LEU A 479 -10.90 -27.83 -25.38
CA LEU A 479 -11.55 -26.62 -25.92
C LEU A 479 -12.95 -26.89 -26.51
N PRO A 480 -13.94 -27.26 -25.68
CA PRO A 480 -15.29 -27.54 -26.17
C PRO A 480 -15.93 -26.29 -26.79
N ILE A 481 -16.44 -26.42 -28.03
CA ILE A 481 -17.09 -25.34 -28.77
C ILE A 481 -18.27 -24.78 -27.97
N GLY A 482 -18.40 -23.44 -27.94
CA GLY A 482 -19.45 -22.74 -27.20
C GLY A 482 -19.15 -22.53 -25.71
N SER A 483 -18.04 -23.08 -25.19
CA SER A 483 -17.53 -22.72 -23.87
C SER A 483 -16.66 -21.45 -23.94
N ASN A 484 -16.39 -20.86 -22.78
CA ASN A 484 -15.54 -19.67 -22.68
C ASN A 484 -14.16 -20.06 -22.18
N ILE A 485 -13.14 -19.50 -22.82
CA ILE A 485 -11.76 -19.50 -22.34
C ILE A 485 -11.36 -18.06 -21.96
N TYR A 486 -10.58 -17.91 -20.90
CA TYR A 486 -10.17 -16.63 -20.36
C TYR A 486 -8.74 -16.32 -20.83
N ILE A 487 -8.55 -15.14 -21.41
CA ILE A 487 -7.25 -14.67 -21.90
C ILE A 487 -6.70 -13.71 -20.84
N PRO A 488 -5.67 -14.11 -20.09
CA PRO A 488 -5.14 -13.31 -18.99
C PRO A 488 -4.28 -12.15 -19.51
N ASP A 489 -4.94 -11.06 -19.90
CA ASP A 489 -4.26 -9.81 -20.28
C ASP A 489 -3.98 -8.91 -19.06
N PHE A 490 -4.50 -9.27 -17.88
CA PHE A 490 -4.08 -8.76 -16.58
C PHE A 490 -4.13 -7.23 -16.43
N GLY A 491 -5.11 -6.61 -17.10
CA GLY A 491 -5.28 -5.16 -17.08
C GLY A 491 -4.42 -4.42 -18.09
N VAL A 492 -3.97 -5.06 -19.19
CA VAL A 492 -3.38 -4.36 -20.34
C VAL A 492 -4.46 -3.63 -21.14
N ASN A 493 -5.51 -4.32 -21.58
CA ASN A 493 -6.54 -3.72 -22.45
C ASN A 493 -7.81 -3.32 -21.69
N LYS A 494 -8.12 -4.03 -20.60
CA LYS A 494 -9.27 -3.71 -19.77
C LYS A 494 -8.94 -2.58 -18.79
N ASP A 495 -9.78 -1.55 -18.80
CA ASP A 495 -9.78 -0.50 -17.78
C ASP A 495 -10.77 -0.88 -16.67
N VAL A 496 -10.28 -1.57 -15.64
CA VAL A 496 -11.09 -1.99 -14.48
C VAL A 496 -10.91 -0.96 -13.38
N LYS A 497 -11.86 -0.04 -13.23
CA LYS A 497 -11.83 0.97 -12.18
C LYS A 497 -12.25 0.38 -10.84
N VAL A 498 -11.48 0.64 -9.79
CA VAL A 498 -11.76 0.14 -8.45
C VAL A 498 -11.63 1.22 -7.39
N GLN A 499 -12.28 0.98 -6.25
CA GLN A 499 -12.19 1.78 -5.05
C GLN A 499 -11.81 0.91 -3.85
N LEU A 500 -10.84 1.37 -3.07
CA LEU A 500 -10.38 0.73 -1.84
C LEU A 500 -10.73 1.59 -0.62
N THR A 501 -11.35 0.99 0.38
CA THR A 501 -11.65 1.61 1.68
C THR A 501 -11.22 0.67 2.79
N ALA A 502 -10.57 1.15 3.85
CA ALA A 502 -10.27 0.36 5.05
C ALA A 502 -9.92 1.29 6.23
N THR A 503 -10.17 0.85 7.46
CA THR A 503 -9.86 1.62 8.67
C THR A 503 -8.73 0.98 9.46
N MET A 504 -7.64 1.74 9.66
CA MET A 504 -6.57 1.38 10.58
C MET A 504 -6.15 2.57 11.45
N THR A 505 -6.38 2.50 12.76
CA THR A 505 -6.17 3.63 13.69
C THR A 505 -5.17 3.31 14.78
N TRP A 506 -4.40 4.31 15.21
CA TRP A 506 -3.55 4.20 16.40
C TRP A 506 -4.42 4.22 17.65
N GLU A 507 -4.32 3.16 18.44
CA GLU A 507 -5.08 3.03 19.67
C GLU A 507 -4.18 2.68 20.83
N ARG A 508 -4.46 3.27 21.99
CA ARG A 508 -3.85 2.83 23.24
C ARG A 508 -4.55 1.55 23.69
N ARG A 509 -3.80 0.46 23.72
CA ARG A 509 -4.24 -0.86 24.15
C ARG A 509 -3.36 -1.36 25.28
N LEU A 510 -3.82 -2.41 25.96
CA LEU A 510 -3.03 -3.09 26.98
C LEU A 510 -2.31 -4.29 26.36
N GLY A 511 -1.01 -4.37 26.58
CA GLY A 511 -0.21 -5.57 26.37
C GLY A 511 -0.05 -6.33 27.68
N GLN A 512 0.31 -7.61 27.59
CA GLN A 512 0.51 -8.48 28.75
C GLN A 512 1.83 -9.23 28.64
N ASN A 513 2.57 -9.31 29.75
CA ASN A 513 3.65 -10.27 29.93
C ASN A 513 3.22 -11.29 30.97
N ILE A 514 3.34 -12.57 30.66
CA ILE A 514 3.03 -13.65 31.60
C ILE A 514 4.32 -14.18 32.19
N THR A 515 4.43 -14.15 33.52
CA THR A 515 5.59 -14.64 34.26
C THR A 515 5.18 -15.76 35.20
N GLY A 516 6.13 -16.63 35.52
CA GLY A 516 5.97 -17.70 36.50
C GLY A 516 7.33 -18.14 36.99
N VAL A 517 7.40 -18.62 38.24
CA VAL A 517 8.63 -18.97 38.93
C VAL A 517 8.66 -20.46 39.21
N LEU A 518 9.76 -21.10 38.81
CA LEU A 518 10.08 -22.48 39.20
C LEU A 518 11.22 -22.44 40.23
N PRO A 519 10.98 -22.72 41.52
CA PRO A 519 12.05 -22.71 42.51
C PRO A 519 13.05 -23.85 42.25
N GLY A 520 14.33 -23.50 42.21
CA GLY A 520 15.41 -24.49 42.14
C GLY A 520 15.52 -25.32 43.42
N ILE A 521 16.13 -26.51 43.31
CA ILE A 521 16.34 -27.42 44.44
C ILE A 521 17.72 -27.27 45.10
N ASP A 522 18.69 -26.61 44.46
CA ASP A 522 20.03 -26.44 45.00
C ASP A 522 20.07 -25.27 46.00
N PRO A 523 20.35 -25.53 47.30
CA PRO A 523 20.36 -24.49 48.32
C PRO A 523 21.49 -23.45 48.15
N ASN A 524 22.56 -23.79 47.42
CA ASN A 524 23.68 -22.88 47.18
C ASN A 524 23.36 -21.87 46.07
N LEU A 525 22.51 -22.26 45.11
CA LEU A 525 22.12 -21.43 43.96
C LEU A 525 20.77 -20.73 44.18
N LYS A 526 20.21 -20.76 45.39
CA LYS A 526 18.88 -20.20 45.70
C LYS A 526 18.72 -18.70 45.39
N ASN A 527 19.82 -17.97 45.26
CA ASN A 527 19.85 -16.54 44.95
C ASN A 527 20.19 -16.27 43.47
N GLU A 528 20.40 -17.31 42.68
CA GLU A 528 20.63 -17.19 41.24
C GLU A 528 19.31 -17.34 40.48
N LEU A 529 19.16 -16.55 39.41
CA LEU A 529 17.96 -16.53 38.58
C LEU A 529 18.32 -16.92 37.14
N VAL A 530 17.58 -17.87 36.59
CA VAL A 530 17.60 -18.19 35.16
C VAL A 530 16.29 -17.73 34.55
N VAL A 531 16.36 -16.89 33.52
CA VAL A 531 15.19 -16.39 32.81
C VAL A 531 15.05 -17.15 31.50
N ILE A 532 13.89 -17.76 31.28
CA ILE A 532 13.49 -18.36 30.00
C ILE A 532 12.39 -17.48 29.44
N GLN A 533 12.60 -16.95 28.24
CA GLN A 533 11.65 -16.07 27.56
C GLN A 533 11.21 -16.67 26.23
N SER A 534 9.96 -16.42 25.84
CA SER A 534 9.40 -16.79 24.55
C SER A 534 8.29 -15.82 24.17
N TYR A 535 8.17 -15.54 22.87
CA TYR A 535 7.10 -14.74 22.31
C TYR A 535 5.86 -15.62 22.13
N PHE A 536 4.72 -15.19 22.67
CA PHE A 536 3.42 -15.78 22.38
C PHE A 536 2.61 -14.91 21.42
N ASP A 537 3.05 -13.69 21.20
CA ASP A 537 2.59 -12.80 20.15
C ASP A 537 3.14 -13.23 18.79
N SER A 538 2.39 -12.92 17.74
CA SER A 538 2.79 -13.17 16.36
C SER A 538 2.11 -12.14 15.48
N MET A 539 2.92 -11.46 14.66
CA MET A 539 2.43 -10.79 13.48
C MET A 539 1.93 -11.88 12.52
N SER A 540 0.71 -11.76 12.04
CA SER A 540 0.03 -12.77 11.20
C SER A 540 -0.49 -12.10 9.94
#